data_AF-K9WQZ5-F1
#
_entry.id   AF-K9WQZ5-F1
#
_cell.length_a   1.000
_cell.length_b   1.000
_cell.length_c   1.000
_cell.angle_alpha   90.00
_cell.angle_beta   90.00
_cell.angle_gamma   90.00
#
_symmetry.space_group_name_H-M   'P 1'
#
loop_
_entity.id
_entity.type
_entity.pdbx_description
1 polymer ?
#
loop_
_entity_poly.entity_id
_entity_poly.type
_entity_poly.pdbx_seq_one_letter_code
_entity_poly.pdbx_strand_id
1 'polypeptide(L)'
;MVFLPEDAIIAEEKLTNYLLVPLPKDDKSQFLARAGYTVDNWQQLEQDLRTQVLTQPAEQIEVNRYGEKYAIRACLRGINGVELNILTIWMVANGTTKFVTLVPDKGANQ
;
A
#
# COMPACT_ATOMS: atom_id res chain seq x y z
N MET A 1 15.14 -3.70 12.71
CA MET A 1 14.22 -3.30 11.62
C MET A 1 13.09 -4.31 11.59
N VAL A 2 11.85 -3.86 11.49
CA VAL A 2 10.67 -4.73 11.43
C VAL A 2 10.33 -4.95 9.96
N PHE A 3 10.00 -6.18 9.57
CA PHE A 3 9.46 -6.51 8.25
C PHE A 3 8.11 -7.18 8.46
N LEU A 4 7.15 -6.83 7.61
CA LEU A 4 5.84 -7.45 7.63
C LEU A 4 5.88 -8.76 6.83
N PRO A 5 5.04 -9.75 7.17
CA PRO A 5 5.12 -11.05 6.54
C PRO A 5 4.56 -11.00 5.11
N GLU A 6 5.11 -11.84 4.23
CA GLU A 6 4.74 -11.93 2.82
C GLU A 6 3.30 -12.40 2.58
N ASP A 7 2.74 -13.14 3.56
CA ASP A 7 1.36 -13.65 3.58
C ASP A 7 0.34 -12.62 4.09
N ALA A 8 0.76 -11.36 4.25
CA ALA A 8 -0.14 -10.27 4.62
C ALA A 8 -1.38 -10.24 3.72
N ILE A 9 -2.53 -10.03 4.34
CA ILE A 9 -3.82 -10.03 3.66
C ILE A 9 -3.99 -8.70 2.94
N ILE A 10 -3.99 -8.73 1.62
CA ILE A 10 -4.37 -7.63 0.74
C ILE A 10 -5.74 -8.01 0.17
N ALA A 11 -6.80 -7.45 0.75
CA ALA A 11 -8.16 -7.76 0.29
C ALA A 11 -8.39 -7.18 -1.12
N GLU A 12 -8.89 -7.99 -2.05
CA GLU A 12 -9.19 -7.59 -3.43
C GLU A 12 -10.02 -6.30 -3.47
N GLU A 13 -11.08 -6.23 -2.65
CA GLU A 13 -11.95 -5.05 -2.56
C GLU A 13 -11.21 -3.75 -2.21
N LYS A 14 -10.07 -3.81 -1.51
CA LYS A 14 -9.24 -2.63 -1.22
C LYS A 14 -8.55 -2.12 -2.47
N LEU A 15 -8.22 -3.02 -3.39
CA LEU A 15 -7.60 -2.67 -4.67
C LEU A 15 -8.69 -2.22 -5.65
N THR A 16 -9.71 -3.05 -5.87
CA THR A 16 -10.69 -2.91 -6.95
C THR A 16 -11.83 -1.96 -6.66
N ASN A 17 -12.18 -1.72 -5.39
CA ASN A 17 -13.31 -0.83 -5.01
C ASN A 17 -12.85 0.45 -4.29
N TYR A 18 -11.56 0.61 -4.02
CA TYR A 18 -11.04 1.74 -3.25
C TYR A 18 -9.78 2.37 -3.85
N LEU A 19 -8.68 1.63 -4.03
CA LEU A 19 -7.44 2.23 -4.53
C LEU A 19 -7.51 2.60 -6.02
N LEU A 20 -8.09 1.74 -6.83
CA LEU A 20 -8.08 1.83 -8.29
C LEU A 20 -9.37 2.45 -8.86
N VAL A 21 -10.27 2.90 -7.99
CA VAL A 21 -11.52 3.57 -8.37
C VAL A 21 -11.41 5.07 -8.07
N PRO A 22 -11.86 5.95 -8.98
CA PRO A 22 -11.95 7.37 -8.70
C PRO A 22 -12.89 7.65 -7.51
N LEU A 23 -12.37 8.33 -6.50
CA LEU A 23 -13.13 8.74 -5.31
C LEU A 23 -13.31 10.26 -5.28
N PRO A 24 -14.44 10.77 -4.76
CA PRO A 24 -14.68 12.22 -4.66
C PRO A 24 -13.72 12.93 -3.69
N LYS A 25 -13.07 12.18 -2.79
CA LYS A 25 -12.10 12.68 -1.82
C LYS A 25 -10.95 11.69 -1.68
N ASP A 26 -9.73 12.21 -1.52
CA ASP A 26 -8.50 11.42 -1.35
C ASP A 26 -8.32 10.37 -2.46
N ASP A 27 -8.60 10.76 -3.71
CA ASP A 27 -8.48 9.90 -4.89
C ASP A 27 -7.03 9.43 -5.09
N LYS A 28 -6.85 8.11 -5.04
CA LYS A 28 -5.56 7.44 -5.24
C LYS A 28 -5.45 6.84 -6.63
N SER A 29 -6.57 6.67 -7.32
CA SER A 29 -6.64 6.00 -8.62
C SER A 29 -5.86 6.78 -9.67
N GLN A 30 -5.98 8.12 -9.71
CA GLN A 30 -5.22 8.96 -10.63
C GLN A 30 -3.71 8.92 -10.36
N PHE A 31 -3.32 8.83 -9.10
CA PHE A 31 -1.92 8.70 -8.72
C PHE A 31 -1.36 7.35 -9.17
N LEU A 32 -2.07 6.26 -8.90
CA LEU A 32 -1.67 4.90 -9.30
C LEU A 32 -1.72 4.70 -10.83
N ALA A 33 -2.65 5.37 -11.52
CA ALA A 33 -2.74 5.36 -12.98
C ALA A 33 -1.48 5.92 -13.66
N ARG A 34 -0.71 6.81 -12.99
CA ARG A 34 0.59 7.27 -13.50
C ARG A 34 1.60 6.14 -13.65
N ALA A 35 1.50 5.10 -12.82
CA ALA A 35 2.27 3.86 -12.90
C ALA A 35 1.60 2.77 -13.74
N GLY A 36 0.49 3.10 -14.42
CA GLY A 36 -0.23 2.17 -15.28
C GLY A 36 -1.16 1.21 -14.55
N TYR A 37 -1.45 1.44 -13.26
CA TYR A 37 -2.41 0.61 -12.54
C TYR A 37 -3.86 1.07 -12.80
N THR A 38 -4.72 0.12 -13.10
CA THR A 38 -6.16 0.26 -13.31
C THR A 38 -6.87 -0.92 -12.63
N VAL A 39 -8.20 -0.85 -12.51
CA VAL A 39 -8.99 -1.98 -11.99
C VAL A 39 -8.74 -3.25 -12.81
N ASP A 40 -8.49 -3.16 -14.12
CA ASP A 40 -8.29 -4.33 -14.99
C ASP A 40 -6.98 -5.09 -14.72
N ASN A 41 -5.99 -4.44 -14.08
CA ASN A 41 -4.70 -5.06 -13.76
C ASN A 41 -4.40 -5.03 -12.25
N TRP A 42 -5.44 -5.07 -11.42
CA TRP A 42 -5.31 -4.98 -9.97
C TRP A 42 -4.38 -6.04 -9.36
N GLN A 43 -4.31 -7.24 -9.95
CA GLN A 43 -3.43 -8.32 -9.49
C GLN A 43 -1.95 -7.94 -9.65
N GLN A 44 -1.61 -7.13 -10.67
CA GLN A 44 -0.25 -6.62 -10.83
C GLN A 44 0.11 -5.69 -9.68
N LEU A 45 -0.81 -4.79 -9.29
CA LEU A 45 -0.61 -3.95 -8.10
C LEU A 45 -0.43 -4.80 -6.84
N GLU A 46 -1.24 -5.84 -6.65
CA GLU A 46 -1.09 -6.75 -5.50
C GLU A 46 0.31 -7.40 -5.48
N GLN A 47 0.74 -7.96 -6.62
CA GLN A 47 2.05 -8.59 -6.75
C GLN A 47 3.19 -7.58 -6.49
N ASP A 48 3.07 -6.36 -6.97
CA ASP A 48 4.06 -5.31 -6.76
C ASP A 48 4.10 -4.83 -5.31
N LEU A 49 2.95 -4.77 -4.61
CA LEU A 49 2.92 -4.54 -3.16
C LEU A 49 3.66 -5.66 -2.41
N ARG A 50 3.48 -6.93 -2.80
CA ARG A 50 4.16 -8.05 -2.14
C ARG A 50 5.66 -8.08 -2.42
N THR A 51 6.07 -7.84 -3.66
CA THR A 51 7.47 -8.01 -4.08
C THR A 51 8.33 -6.76 -3.85
N GLN A 52 7.74 -5.56 -3.96
CA GLN A 52 8.47 -4.29 -3.87
C GLN A 52 8.26 -3.57 -2.55
N VAL A 53 7.10 -3.73 -1.88
CA VAL A 53 6.77 -2.99 -0.63
C VAL A 53 7.02 -3.84 0.61
N LEU A 54 6.49 -5.06 0.71
CA LEU A 54 6.70 -5.92 1.89
C LEU A 54 8.18 -6.28 2.14
N THR A 55 9.03 -6.11 1.13
CA THR A 55 10.49 -6.28 1.23
C THR A 55 11.21 -5.08 1.86
N GLN A 56 10.51 -3.98 2.12
CA GLN A 56 11.03 -2.76 2.74
C GLN A 56 10.77 -2.73 4.25
N PRO A 57 11.60 -2.01 5.03
CA PRO A 57 11.41 -1.90 6.47
C PRO A 57 10.10 -1.20 6.84
N ALA A 58 9.41 -1.75 7.83
CA ALA A 58 8.21 -1.20 8.42
C ALA A 58 8.52 -0.37 9.67
N GLU A 59 7.89 0.80 9.75
CA GLU A 59 7.91 1.72 10.88
C GLU A 59 6.58 1.60 11.65
N GLN A 60 6.63 1.31 12.95
CA GLN A 60 5.42 1.31 13.76
C GLN A 60 5.00 2.77 14.00
N ILE A 61 3.77 3.12 13.61
CA ILE A 61 3.27 4.50 13.67
C ILE A 61 2.23 4.73 14.77
N GLU A 62 1.51 3.68 15.17
CA GLU A 62 0.46 3.79 16.18
C GLU A 62 0.20 2.42 16.81
N VAL A 63 -0.01 2.40 18.13
CA VAL A 63 -0.52 1.22 18.84
C VAL A 63 -1.85 1.63 19.47
N ASN A 64 -2.90 0.87 19.20
CA ASN A 64 -4.20 1.10 19.82
C ASN A 64 -4.88 -0.23 20.18
N ARG A 65 -6.07 -0.14 20.79
CA ARG A 65 -6.82 -1.32 21.26
C ARG A 65 -7.21 -2.33 20.16
N TYR A 66 -7.09 -1.95 18.89
CA TYR A 66 -7.44 -2.80 17.74
C TYR A 66 -6.23 -3.47 17.11
N GLY A 67 -5.01 -3.11 17.52
CA GLY A 67 -3.76 -3.64 16.99
C GLY A 67 -2.73 -2.55 16.76
N GLU A 68 -1.68 -2.93 16.04
CA GLU A 68 -0.52 -2.09 15.75
C GLU A 68 -0.56 -1.65 14.29
N LYS A 69 -0.42 -0.36 14.03
CA LYS A 69 -0.31 0.18 12.68
C LYS A 69 1.16 0.34 12.31
N TYR A 70 1.46 -0.09 11.10
CA TYR A 70 2.78 0.03 10.51
C TYR A 70 2.70 0.82 9.21
N ALA A 71 3.70 1.66 8.98
CA ALA A 71 3.94 2.33 7.72
C ALA A 71 5.13 1.71 7.01
N ILE A 72 5.03 1.52 5.69
CA ILE A 72 6.18 1.19 4.85
C ILE A 72 6.29 2.26 3.77
N ARG A 73 7.46 2.90 3.71
CA ARG A 73 7.87 3.80 2.62
C ARG A 73 8.59 2.97 1.56
N ALA A 74 8.16 3.11 0.30
CA ALA A 74 8.74 2.37 -0.81
C ALA A 74 8.68 3.17 -2.11
N CYS A 75 9.57 2.84 -3.04
CA CYS A 75 9.46 3.22 -4.43
C CYS A 75 8.74 2.10 -5.18
N LEU A 76 7.51 2.34 -5.61
CA LEU A 76 6.71 1.38 -6.36
C LEU A 76 6.90 1.60 -7.86
N ARG A 77 7.56 0.66 -8.52
CA ARG A 77 7.74 0.67 -9.98
C ARG A 77 6.58 -0.05 -10.65
N GLY A 78 5.81 0.69 -11.45
CA GLY A 78 4.69 0.14 -12.21
C GLY A 78 5.12 -0.59 -13.49
N ILE A 79 4.15 -1.27 -14.10
CA ILE A 79 4.32 -2.03 -15.36
C ILE A 79 4.76 -1.13 -16.53
N ASN A 80 4.41 0.15 -16.50
CA ASN A 80 4.83 1.13 -17.49
C ASN A 80 6.25 1.69 -17.22
N GLY A 81 6.95 1.18 -16.21
CA GLY A 81 8.29 1.60 -15.81
C GLY A 81 8.33 2.88 -14.97
N VAL A 82 7.19 3.53 -14.73
CA VAL A 82 7.12 4.73 -13.87
C VAL A 82 7.22 4.34 -12.41
N GLU A 83 8.03 5.09 -11.68
CA GLU A 83 8.25 4.93 -10.25
C GLU A 83 7.42 5.94 -9.44
N LEU A 84 6.76 5.46 -8.39
CA LEU A 84 5.96 6.25 -7.47
C LEU A 84 6.50 6.10 -6.05
N ASN A 85 6.81 7.22 -5.40
CA ASN A 85 7.08 7.23 -3.96
C ASN A 85 5.76 7.07 -3.20
N ILE A 86 5.67 6.02 -2.41
CA ILE A 86 4.44 5.64 -1.71
C ILE A 86 4.68 5.40 -0.22
N LEU A 87 3.62 5.65 0.55
CA LEU A 87 3.50 5.27 1.93
C LEU A 87 2.32 4.30 2.04
N THR A 88 2.59 3.08 2.47
CA THR A 88 1.54 2.08 2.72
C THR A 88 1.31 1.93 4.21
N ILE A 89 0.05 1.72 4.58
CA ILE A 89 -0.37 1.50 5.97
C ILE A 89 -0.88 0.08 6.09
N TRP A 90 -0.43 -0.59 7.14
CA TRP A 90 -0.74 -1.96 7.48
C TRP A 90 -1.21 -2.03 8.92
N MET A 91 -2.03 -3.02 9.25
CA MET A 91 -2.50 -3.29 10.60
C MET A 91 -2.15 -4.72 10.98
N VAL A 92 -1.47 -4.88 12.11
CA VAL A 92 -1.15 -6.17 12.71
C VAL A 92 -2.06 -6.35 13.93
N ALA A 93 -2.91 -7.37 13.90
CA ALA A 93 -3.81 -7.69 15.00
C ALA A 93 -4.01 -9.20 15.08
N ASN A 94 -3.93 -9.77 16.28
CA ASN A 94 -4.15 -11.20 16.53
C ASN A 94 -3.32 -12.12 15.61
N GLY A 95 -2.04 -11.78 15.38
CA GLY A 95 -1.14 -12.53 14.50
C GLY A 95 -1.43 -12.39 13.00
N THR A 96 -2.39 -11.55 12.60
CA THR A 96 -2.73 -11.31 11.19
C THR A 96 -2.27 -9.91 10.77
N THR A 97 -1.58 -9.83 9.63
CA THR A 97 -1.23 -8.55 8.99
C THR A 97 -2.20 -8.26 7.87
N LYS A 98 -2.77 -7.04 7.84
CA LYS A 98 -3.73 -6.61 6.82
C LYS A 98 -3.31 -5.29 6.19
N PHE A 99 -3.43 -5.20 4.88
CA PHE A 99 -3.29 -3.96 4.15
C PHE A 99 -4.45 -3.00 4.46
N VAL A 100 -4.13 -1.75 4.80
CA VAL A 100 -5.12 -0.72 5.14
C VAL A 100 -5.31 0.23 3.97
N THR A 101 -4.22 0.88 3.51
CA THR A 101 -4.26 1.85 2.42
C THR A 101 -2.86 2.13 1.86
N LEU A 102 -2.81 2.73 0.68
CA LEU A 102 -1.63 3.35 0.08
C LEU A 102 -1.92 4.84 -0.13
N VAL A 103 -0.93 5.70 0.07
CA VAL A 103 -0.98 7.12 -0.28
C VAL A 103 0.33 7.55 -0.95
N PRO A 104 0.33 8.65 -1.74
CA PRO A 104 1.58 9.25 -2.20
C PRO A 104 2.44 9.62 -1.00
N ASP A 105 3.71 9.22 -1.00
CA ASP A 105 4.67 9.72 -0.02
C ASP A 105 5.10 11.13 -0.41
N LYS A 106 4.67 12.11 0.39
CA LYS A 106 5.04 13.52 0.19
C LYS A 106 6.43 13.85 0.74
N GLY A 107 7.15 12.85 1.26
CA GLY A 107 8.43 13.02 1.93
C GLY A 107 8.23 13.49 3.38
N ALA A 108 9.22 13.23 4.23
CA ALA A 108 9.27 13.70 5.60
C ALA A 108 9.51 15.22 5.64
N ASN A 109 8.46 16.00 5.38
CA ASN A 109 8.35 17.42 5.70
C ASN A 109 6.85 17.79 5.79
N GLN A 110 6.24 17.45 6.93
CA GLN A 110 5.09 18.16 7.48
C GLN A 110 5.29 18.30 8.98
#